data_AF-A0A6A3ARW1-F1
#
_entry.id   AF-A0A6A3ARW1-F1
#
_cell.length_a   1.000
_cell.length_b   1.000
_cell.length_c   1.000
_cell.angle_alpha   90.00
_cell.angle_beta   90.00
_cell.angle_gamma   90.00
#
_symmetry.space_group_name_H-M   'P 1'
#
loop_
_entity.id
_entity.type
_entity.pdbx_description
1 polymer ?
#
loop_
_entity_poly.entity_id
_entity_poly.type
_entity_poly.pdbx_seq_one_letter_code
_entity_poly.pdbx_strand_id
1 'polypeptide(L)'
;MKEALQGDCTRYAPGIEILSVRVTKPTIPESIRRNYEQMEEERTKVLISIEKQKVAEKEAETQKKMAVSEAEKAATVSKIMMEQKLMEKESSRRQQEIENQMYSAREKSLADSDFYRVMKEAEANKLKLTPEFLELRFIEAIADNTKIFFGDKVPNMVLDQRLLGNFIQNMSNQVHG
;
A
#
# COMPACT_ATOMS: atom_id res chain seq x y z
N MET A 1 -88.99 -0.88 23.10
CA MET A 1 -89.96 0.07 22.49
C MET A 1 -90.95 -0.63 21.57
N LYS A 2 -90.51 -1.45 20.60
CA LYS A 2 -91.40 -2.26 19.72
C LYS A 2 -92.39 -3.13 20.51
N GLU A 3 -91.91 -3.92 21.47
CA GLU A 3 -92.74 -4.84 22.25
C GLU A 3 -93.77 -4.13 23.14
N ALA A 4 -93.39 -2.98 23.72
CA ALA A 4 -94.29 -2.16 24.52
C ALA A 4 -95.46 -1.63 23.66
N LEU A 5 -95.17 -1.11 22.47
CA LEU A 5 -96.21 -0.62 21.55
C LEU A 5 -97.08 -1.75 20.99
N GLN A 6 -96.49 -2.94 20.76
CA GLN A 6 -97.25 -4.11 20.32
C GLN A 6 -98.26 -4.56 21.38
N GLY A 7 -97.87 -4.55 22.67
CA GLY A 7 -98.76 -4.89 23.78
C GLY A 7 -99.97 -3.95 23.88
N ASP A 8 -99.78 -2.65 23.65
CA ASP A 8 -100.87 -1.67 23.61
C ASP A 8 -101.78 -1.88 22.39
N CYS A 9 -101.21 -2.15 21.20
CA CYS A 9 -101.99 -2.43 19.99
C CYS A 9 -102.83 -3.70 20.14
N THR A 10 -102.32 -4.78 20.74
CA THR A 10 -103.09 -6.00 20.97
C THR A 10 -104.28 -5.78 21.93
N ARG A 11 -104.18 -4.81 22.85
CA ARG A 11 -105.24 -4.50 23.82
C ARG A 11 -106.35 -3.60 23.25
N TYR A 12 -105.99 -2.60 22.45
CA TYR A 12 -106.92 -1.56 21.97
C TYR A 12 -107.34 -1.72 20.49
N ALA A 13 -106.55 -2.41 19.67
CA ALA A 13 -106.81 -2.61 18.25
C ALA A 13 -106.30 -3.99 17.77
N PRO A 14 -107.01 -5.08 18.12
CA PRO A 14 -106.59 -6.44 17.75
C PRO A 14 -106.55 -6.59 16.23
N GLY A 15 -105.41 -7.03 15.69
CA GLY A 15 -105.18 -7.24 14.24
C GLY A 15 -104.08 -6.39 13.61
N ILE A 16 -103.44 -5.48 14.36
CA ILE A 16 -102.31 -4.68 13.90
C ILE A 16 -100.99 -5.24 14.48
N GLU A 17 -100.07 -5.60 13.60
CA GLU A 17 -98.71 -6.02 13.97
C GLU A 17 -97.68 -4.96 13.57
N ILE A 18 -96.90 -4.52 14.56
CA ILE A 18 -95.79 -3.58 14.39
C ILE A 18 -94.57 -4.39 13.94
N LEU A 19 -94.18 -4.23 12.68
CA LEU A 19 -93.02 -4.92 12.10
C LEU A 19 -91.69 -4.32 12.60
N SER A 20 -91.55 -2.99 12.56
CA SER A 20 -90.35 -2.29 13.04
C SER A 20 -90.67 -0.90 13.57
N VAL A 21 -89.93 -0.48 14.60
CA VAL A 21 -90.00 0.86 15.14
C VAL A 21 -88.67 1.54 14.82
N ARG A 22 -88.71 2.58 14.00
CA ARG A 22 -87.56 3.44 13.74
C ARG A 22 -87.70 4.67 14.61
N VAL A 23 -86.68 4.93 15.42
CA VAL A 23 -86.57 6.19 16.16
C VAL A 23 -85.78 7.16 15.29
N THR A 24 -86.18 8.43 15.29
CA THR A 24 -85.40 9.50 14.68
C THR A 24 -84.10 9.70 15.44
N LYS A 25 -83.05 10.14 14.75
CA LYS A 25 -81.80 10.48 15.43
C LYS A 25 -82.09 11.64 16.40
N PRO A 26 -81.82 11.50 17.71
CA PRO A 26 -82.04 12.58 18.65
C PRO A 26 -81.14 13.75 18.28
N THR A 27 -81.70 14.96 18.23
CA THR A 27 -80.93 16.17 17.97
C THR A 27 -80.10 16.50 19.20
N ILE A 28 -78.78 16.31 19.10
CA ILE A 28 -77.85 16.65 20.18
C ILE A 28 -77.74 18.18 20.26
N PRO A 29 -78.03 18.80 21.42
CA PRO A 29 -77.86 20.23 21.64
C PRO A 29 -76.43 20.68 21.32
N GLU A 30 -76.28 21.89 20.77
CA GLU A 30 -74.97 22.42 20.36
C GLU A 30 -73.95 22.48 21.50
N SER A 31 -74.39 22.74 22.73
CA SER A 31 -73.53 22.79 23.91
C SER A 31 -72.79 21.47 24.16
N ILE A 32 -73.49 20.35 24.06
CA ILE A 32 -72.90 19.02 24.26
C ILE A 32 -71.94 18.70 23.10
N ARG A 33 -72.33 19.03 21.87
CA ARG A 33 -71.50 18.80 20.68
C ARG A 33 -70.15 19.51 20.75
N ARG A 34 -70.15 20.80 21.08
CA ARG A 34 -68.91 21.60 21.19
C ARG A 34 -67.97 21.05 22.27
N ASN A 35 -68.51 20.57 23.40
CA ASN A 35 -67.70 19.98 24.46
C ASN A 35 -67.05 18.66 24.04
N TYR A 36 -67.77 17.81 23.29
CA TYR A 36 -67.20 16.58 22.74
C TYR A 36 -66.13 16.87 21.68
N GLU A 37 -66.36 17.82 20.80
CA GLU A 37 -65.39 18.25 19.78
C GLU A 37 -64.09 18.73 20.44
N GLN A 38 -64.19 19.63 21.44
CA GLN A 38 -63.02 20.11 22.19
C GLN A 38 -62.28 18.98 22.92
N MET A 39 -63.01 18.05 23.55
CA MET A 39 -62.40 16.92 24.24
C MET A 39 -61.62 16.01 23.30
N GLU A 40 -62.16 15.73 22.11
CA GLU A 40 -61.50 14.89 21.10
C GLU A 40 -60.30 15.59 20.46
N GLU A 41 -60.37 16.90 20.25
CA GLU A 41 -59.20 17.69 19.82
C GLU A 41 -58.07 17.63 20.83
N GLU A 42 -58.34 17.84 22.12
CA GLU A 42 -57.32 17.78 23.17
C GLU A 42 -56.75 16.37 23.31
N ARG A 43 -57.58 15.33 23.25
CA ARG A 43 -57.11 13.92 23.23
C ARG A 43 -56.16 13.66 22.07
N THR A 44 -56.52 14.14 20.88
CA THR A 44 -55.70 13.97 19.68
C THR A 44 -54.38 14.72 19.80
N LYS A 45 -54.39 15.96 20.30
CA LYS A 45 -53.18 16.75 20.56
C LYS A 45 -52.23 16.05 21.53
N VAL A 46 -52.76 15.50 22.63
CA VAL A 46 -51.97 14.75 23.61
C VAL A 46 -51.33 13.53 22.96
N LEU A 47 -52.08 12.73 22.21
CA LEU A 47 -51.54 11.56 21.51
C LEU A 47 -50.43 11.94 20.52
N ILE A 48 -50.65 13.01 19.74
CA ILE A 48 -49.64 13.52 18.80
C ILE A 48 -48.38 13.98 19.55
N SER A 49 -48.53 14.67 20.69
CA SER A 49 -47.39 15.14 21.47
C SER A 49 -46.55 13.98 22.03
N ILE A 50 -47.21 12.92 22.51
CA ILE A 50 -46.54 11.71 23.02
C ILE A 50 -45.77 11.03 21.89
N GLU A 51 -46.38 10.84 20.73
CA GLU A 51 -45.70 10.20 19.61
C GLU A 51 -44.54 11.04 19.07
N LYS A 52 -44.70 12.36 18.98
CA LYS A 52 -43.59 13.26 18.63
C LYS A 52 -42.43 13.16 19.62
N GLN A 53 -42.72 13.09 20.92
CA GLN A 53 -41.68 12.93 21.94
C GLN A 53 -40.94 11.59 21.80
N LYS A 54 -41.66 10.49 21.56
CA LYS A 54 -41.06 9.17 21.31
C LYS A 54 -40.18 9.15 20.06
N VAL A 55 -40.62 9.81 18.98
CA VAL A 55 -39.84 9.90 17.74
C VAL A 55 -38.56 10.70 18.01
N ALA A 56 -38.66 11.86 18.66
CA ALA A 56 -37.50 12.68 19.00
C ALA A 56 -36.48 11.94 19.87
N GLU A 57 -36.94 11.17 20.86
CA GLU A 57 -36.07 10.34 21.71
C GLU A 57 -35.34 9.26 20.89
N LYS A 58 -36.07 8.55 20.02
CA LYS A 58 -35.47 7.53 19.14
C LYS A 58 -34.51 8.12 18.12
N GLU A 59 -34.82 9.28 17.56
CA GLU A 59 -33.94 10.00 16.63
C GLU A 59 -32.65 10.42 17.32
N ALA A 60 -32.74 10.97 18.54
CA ALA A 60 -31.56 11.34 19.34
C ALA A 60 -30.69 10.12 19.68
N GLU A 61 -31.31 8.99 20.05
CA GLU A 61 -30.60 7.74 20.30
C GLU A 61 -29.92 7.21 19.02
N THR A 62 -30.63 7.29 17.90
CA THR A 62 -30.11 6.87 16.58
C THR A 62 -28.93 7.73 16.16
N GLN A 63 -29.03 9.05 16.31
CA GLN A 63 -27.92 9.97 16.02
C GLN A 63 -26.69 9.68 16.90
N LYS A 64 -26.90 9.40 18.19
CA LYS A 64 -25.80 9.01 19.09
C LYS A 64 -25.14 7.72 18.64
N LYS A 65 -25.92 6.69 18.29
CA LYS A 65 -25.40 5.41 17.78
C LYS A 65 -24.65 5.58 16.46
N MET A 66 -25.17 6.42 15.56
CA MET A 66 -24.51 6.76 14.31
C MET A 66 -23.16 7.43 14.55
N ALA A 67 -23.10 8.44 15.43
CA ALA A 67 -21.86 9.15 15.75
C ALA A 67 -20.79 8.23 16.36
N VAL A 68 -21.19 7.33 17.27
CA VAL A 68 -20.28 6.32 17.84
C VAL A 68 -19.78 5.37 16.75
N SER A 69 -20.68 4.84 15.92
CA SER A 69 -20.30 3.94 14.83
C SER A 69 -19.39 4.61 13.81
N GLU A 70 -19.61 5.88 13.50
CA GLU A 70 -18.76 6.65 12.60
C GLU A 70 -17.36 6.88 13.19
N ALA A 71 -17.27 7.21 14.48
CA ALA A 71 -15.99 7.34 15.17
C ALA A 71 -15.22 6.01 15.20
N GLU A 72 -15.90 4.88 15.45
CA GLU A 72 -15.30 3.55 15.42
C GLU A 72 -14.82 3.16 14.02
N LYS A 73 -15.61 3.47 12.98
CA LYS A 73 -15.21 3.27 11.58
C LYS A 73 -13.98 4.11 11.23
N ALA A 74 -13.94 5.37 11.63
CA ALA A 74 -12.78 6.23 11.38
C ALA A 74 -11.52 5.71 12.09
N ALA A 75 -11.64 5.24 13.34
CA ALA A 75 -10.53 4.65 14.09
C ALA A 75 -10.02 3.36 13.44
N THR A 76 -10.92 2.48 12.99
CA THR A 76 -10.56 1.22 12.33
C THR A 76 -9.90 1.46 10.97
N VAL A 77 -10.43 2.38 10.15
CA VAL A 77 -9.80 2.78 8.88
C VAL A 77 -8.41 3.36 9.12
N SER A 78 -8.25 4.22 10.12
CA SER A 78 -6.95 4.81 10.47
C SER A 78 -5.93 3.74 10.87
N LYS A 79 -6.36 2.72 11.63
CA LYS A 79 -5.51 1.57 12.00
C LYS A 79 -5.05 0.80 10.76
N ILE A 80 -5.97 0.47 9.85
CA ILE A 80 -5.64 -0.25 8.61
C ILE A 80 -4.67 0.55 7.75
N MET A 81 -4.92 1.87 7.57
CA MET A 81 -4.01 2.73 6.80
C MET A 81 -2.62 2.82 7.42
N MET A 82 -2.53 2.89 8.76
CA MET A 82 -1.25 2.89 9.46
C MET A 82 -0.51 1.56 9.29
N GLU A 83 -1.21 0.44 9.42
CA GLU A 83 -0.65 -0.90 9.22
C GLU A 83 -0.15 -1.10 7.78
N GLN A 84 -0.93 -0.68 6.78
CA GLN A 84 -0.51 -0.68 5.38
C GLN A 84 0.78 0.14 5.19
N LYS A 85 0.83 1.36 5.75
CA LYS A 85 2.01 2.24 5.63
C LYS A 85 3.24 1.65 6.31
N LEU A 86 3.07 1.00 7.47
CA LEU A 86 4.16 0.28 8.14
C LEU A 86 4.66 -0.88 7.28
N MET A 87 3.75 -1.67 6.71
CA MET A 87 4.09 -2.79 5.83
C MET A 87 4.83 -2.31 4.56
N GLU A 88 4.38 -1.22 3.94
CA GLU A 88 5.06 -0.61 2.79
C GLU A 88 6.48 -0.14 3.15
N LYS A 89 6.65 0.51 4.30
CA LYS A 89 7.96 0.95 4.78
C LYS A 89 8.87 -0.22 5.13
N GLU A 90 8.34 -1.27 5.75
CA GLU A 90 9.13 -2.46 6.06
C GLU A 90 9.56 -3.20 4.80
N SER A 91 8.67 -3.33 3.81
CA SER A 91 8.98 -3.91 2.51
C SER A 91 10.07 -3.10 1.80
N SER A 92 9.96 -1.77 1.78
CA SER A 92 10.98 -0.88 1.21
C SER A 92 12.34 -1.03 1.93
N ARG A 93 12.34 -1.10 3.27
CA ARG A 93 13.55 -1.36 4.05
C ARG A 93 14.18 -2.70 3.68
N ARG A 94 13.38 -3.76 3.55
CA ARG A 94 13.87 -5.10 3.19
C ARG A 94 14.45 -5.13 1.78
N GLN A 95 13.83 -4.44 0.83
CA GLN A 95 14.36 -4.30 -0.53
C GLN A 95 15.72 -3.59 -0.53
N GLN A 96 15.85 -2.48 0.19
CA GLN A 96 17.12 -1.77 0.34
C GLN A 96 18.20 -2.62 1.00
N GLU A 97 17.83 -3.42 2.01
CA GLU A 97 18.76 -4.33 2.66
C GLU A 97 19.27 -5.40 1.69
N ILE A 98 18.38 -5.99 0.89
CA ILE A 98 18.74 -6.96 -0.15
C ILE A 98 19.63 -6.28 -1.21
N GLU A 99 19.29 -5.08 -1.66
CA GLU A 99 20.08 -4.33 -2.64
C GLU A 99 21.49 -4.01 -2.12
N ASN A 100 21.61 -3.56 -0.87
CA ASN A 100 22.89 -3.30 -0.22
C ASN A 100 23.74 -4.57 -0.09
N GLN A 101 23.11 -5.69 0.26
CA GLN A 101 23.78 -6.99 0.34
C GLN A 101 24.25 -7.46 -1.05
N MET A 102 23.42 -7.34 -2.08
CA MET A 102 23.78 -7.68 -3.46
C MET A 102 24.92 -6.80 -3.96
N TYR A 103 24.87 -5.49 -3.69
CA TYR A 103 25.93 -4.55 -4.07
C TYR A 103 27.25 -4.91 -3.38
N SER A 104 27.23 -5.12 -2.07
CA SER A 104 28.42 -5.50 -1.30
C SER A 104 29.02 -6.84 -1.77
N ALA A 105 28.16 -7.83 -2.04
CA ALA A 105 28.59 -9.13 -2.55
C ALA A 105 29.21 -9.02 -3.96
N ARG A 106 28.63 -8.19 -4.83
CA ARG A 106 29.13 -7.93 -6.18
C ARG A 106 30.50 -7.24 -6.15
N GLU A 107 30.62 -6.15 -5.39
CA GLU A 107 31.89 -5.41 -5.25
C GLU A 107 32.99 -6.30 -4.67
N LYS A 108 32.65 -7.10 -3.63
CA LYS A 108 33.59 -8.07 -3.06
C LYS A 108 34.02 -9.11 -4.09
N SER A 109 33.08 -9.68 -4.85
CA SER A 109 33.40 -10.66 -5.88
C SER A 109 34.29 -10.08 -6.98
N LEU A 110 34.09 -8.82 -7.36
CA LEU A 110 34.95 -8.14 -8.34
C LEU A 110 36.36 -7.92 -7.76
N ALA A 111 36.45 -7.38 -6.55
CA ALA A 111 37.72 -7.15 -5.87
C ALA A 111 38.52 -8.45 -5.65
N ASP A 112 37.85 -9.53 -5.22
CA ASP A 112 38.46 -10.85 -5.03
C ASP A 112 38.95 -11.41 -6.39
N SER A 113 38.19 -11.21 -7.47
CA SER A 113 38.58 -11.66 -8.82
C SER A 113 39.81 -10.89 -9.34
N ASP A 114 39.83 -9.57 -9.16
CA ASP A 114 40.96 -8.74 -9.55
C ASP A 114 42.20 -9.06 -8.71
N PHE A 115 42.04 -9.26 -7.41
CA PHE A 115 43.12 -9.68 -6.53
C PHE A 115 43.70 -11.02 -6.97
N TYR A 116 42.84 -12.01 -7.25
CA TYR A 116 43.27 -13.32 -7.72
C TYR A 116 44.00 -13.24 -9.07
N ARG A 117 43.49 -12.42 -10.01
CA ARG A 117 44.13 -12.16 -11.30
C ARG A 117 45.52 -11.56 -11.14
N VAL A 118 45.66 -10.49 -10.37
CA VAL A 118 46.94 -9.81 -10.13
C VAL A 118 47.94 -10.73 -9.41
N MET A 119 47.48 -11.50 -8.41
CA MET A 119 48.30 -12.51 -7.74
C MET A 119 48.83 -13.55 -8.72
N LYS A 120 47.97 -14.11 -9.58
CA LYS A 120 48.37 -15.12 -10.57
C LYS A 120 49.28 -14.54 -11.66
N GLU A 121 49.04 -13.31 -12.09
CA GLU A 121 49.94 -12.59 -12.99
C GLU A 121 51.31 -12.38 -12.34
N ALA A 122 51.37 -11.98 -11.07
CA ALA A 122 52.63 -11.80 -10.34
C ALA A 122 53.39 -13.12 -10.15
N GLU A 123 52.70 -14.22 -9.82
CA GLU A 123 53.28 -15.57 -9.76
C GLU A 123 53.81 -16.01 -11.13
N ALA A 124 53.05 -15.82 -12.19
CA ALA A 124 53.47 -16.14 -13.55
C ALA A 124 54.68 -15.29 -13.99
N ASN A 125 54.71 -14.00 -13.63
CA ASN A 125 55.83 -13.11 -13.93
C ASN A 125 57.10 -13.52 -13.16
N LYS A 126 56.98 -14.01 -11.92
CA LYS A 126 58.11 -14.59 -11.20
C LYS A 126 58.67 -15.82 -11.92
N LEU A 127 57.82 -16.70 -12.44
CA LEU A 127 58.24 -17.87 -13.20
C LEU A 127 58.84 -17.52 -14.57
N LYS A 128 58.32 -16.47 -15.22
CA LYS A 128 58.84 -15.95 -16.50
C LYS A 128 60.14 -15.16 -16.35
N LEU A 129 60.62 -14.92 -15.11
CA LEU A 129 61.84 -14.18 -14.84
C LEU A 129 63.08 -15.06 -15.05
N THR A 130 63.20 -15.65 -16.25
CA THR A 130 64.41 -16.34 -16.71
C THR A 130 65.15 -15.45 -17.69
N PRO A 131 66.49 -15.43 -17.67
CA PRO A 131 67.28 -14.54 -18.51
C PRO A 131 67.01 -14.79 -20.01
N GLU A 132 66.81 -16.04 -20.42
CA GLU A 132 66.57 -16.42 -21.81
C GLU A 132 65.20 -15.93 -22.33
N PHE A 133 64.17 -15.93 -21.46
CA PHE A 133 62.84 -15.44 -21.84
C PHE A 133 62.80 -13.91 -21.94
N LEU A 134 63.53 -13.22 -21.08
CA LEU A 134 63.65 -11.76 -21.13
C LEU A 134 64.38 -11.29 -22.39
N GLU A 135 65.44 -11.99 -22.80
CA GLU A 135 66.14 -11.72 -24.05
C GLU A 135 65.24 -11.92 -25.27
N LEU A 136 64.54 -13.07 -25.35
CA LEU A 136 63.60 -13.34 -26.43
C LEU A 136 62.52 -12.26 -26.50
N ARG A 137 61.93 -11.89 -25.36
CA ARG A 137 60.91 -10.83 -25.29
C ARG A 137 61.45 -9.45 -25.65
N PHE A 138 62.70 -9.15 -25.30
CA PHE A 138 63.35 -7.90 -25.66
C PHE A 138 63.58 -7.82 -27.18
N ILE A 139 64.04 -8.90 -27.81
CA ILE A 139 64.24 -8.98 -29.26
C ILE A 139 62.90 -8.86 -30.00
N GLU A 140 61.86 -9.59 -29.57
CA GLU A 140 60.50 -9.47 -30.12
C GLU A 140 59.98 -8.03 -30.02
N ALA A 141 60.09 -7.41 -28.84
CA ALA A 141 59.62 -6.04 -28.62
C ALA A 141 60.39 -5.02 -29.47
N ILE A 142 61.68 -5.22 -29.70
CA ILE A 142 62.45 -4.41 -30.64
C ILE A 142 61.92 -4.60 -32.05
N ALA A 143 61.79 -5.85 -32.52
CA ALA A 143 61.33 -6.15 -33.87
C ALA A 143 59.96 -5.53 -34.18
N ASP A 144 59.00 -5.65 -33.26
CA ASP A 144 57.63 -5.12 -33.41
C ASP A 144 57.58 -3.58 -33.37
N ASN A 145 58.41 -2.94 -32.54
CA ASN A 145 58.43 -1.48 -32.43
C ASN A 145 59.34 -0.80 -33.47
N THR A 146 60.28 -1.53 -34.08
CA THR A 146 61.17 -0.98 -35.11
C THR A 146 60.42 -0.82 -36.43
N LYS A 147 59.99 0.42 -36.73
CA LYS A 147 59.63 0.82 -38.09
C LYS A 147 60.91 0.96 -38.91
N ILE A 148 61.24 -0.06 -39.69
CA ILE A 148 62.39 -0.01 -40.60
C ILE A 148 62.06 0.96 -41.75
N PHE A 149 62.69 2.13 -41.74
CA PHE A 149 62.61 3.10 -42.84
C PHE A 149 63.78 2.86 -43.80
N PHE A 150 63.49 2.44 -45.03
CA PHE A 150 64.50 2.23 -46.08
C PHE A 150 64.69 3.53 -46.89
N GLY A 151 65.91 4.09 -46.91
CA GLY A 151 66.30 5.26 -47.72
C GLY A 151 67.80 5.57 -47.60
N ASP A 152 68.39 6.24 -48.59
CA ASP A 152 69.85 6.41 -48.81
C ASP A 152 70.64 7.18 -47.72
N LYS A 153 69.99 7.58 -46.62
CA LYS A 153 70.66 8.13 -45.43
C LYS A 153 70.16 7.38 -44.20
N VAL A 154 70.95 6.42 -43.75
CA VAL A 154 70.65 5.54 -42.61
C VAL A 154 70.46 6.38 -41.33
N PRO A 155 69.27 6.42 -40.71
CA PRO A 155 69.14 6.91 -39.35
C PRO A 155 69.71 5.83 -38.42
N ASN A 156 70.70 6.19 -37.61
CA ASN A 156 71.23 5.32 -36.57
C ASN A 156 70.07 4.81 -35.72
N MET A 157 69.84 3.50 -35.75
CA MET A 157 68.97 2.82 -34.80
C MET A 157 69.51 3.16 -33.40
N VAL A 158 68.84 4.06 -32.68
CA VAL A 158 69.20 4.39 -31.29
C VAL A 158 68.73 3.22 -30.43
N LEU A 159 69.44 2.10 -30.55
CA LEU A 159 69.52 1.12 -29.48
C LEU A 159 70.21 1.83 -28.33
N ASP A 160 69.52 2.00 -27.21
CA ASP A 160 70.14 2.53 -25.99
C ASP A 160 71.20 1.54 -25.51
N GLN A 161 72.43 1.75 -25.97
CA GLN A 161 73.60 0.90 -25.79
C GLN A 161 74.00 0.78 -24.30
N ARG A 162 73.44 1.64 -23.44
CA ARG A 162 73.63 1.61 -21.98
C ARG A 162 73.01 0.40 -21.30
N LEU A 163 71.91 -0.15 -21.83
CA LEU A 163 71.26 -1.33 -21.23
C LEU A 163 71.94 -2.64 -21.67
N LEU A 164 72.40 -2.72 -22.92
CA LEU A 164 73.17 -3.87 -23.44
C LEU A 164 74.57 -3.97 -22.81
N GLY A 165 75.23 -2.83 -22.55
CA GLY A 165 76.57 -2.80 -21.92
C GLY A 165 76.59 -3.39 -20.50
N ASN A 166 75.57 -3.12 -19.68
CA ASN A 166 75.48 -3.64 -18.32
C ASN A 166 75.23 -5.16 -18.27
N PHE A 167 74.54 -5.71 -19.28
CA PHE A 167 74.23 -7.14 -19.34
C PHE A 167 75.47 -7.98 -19.71
N ILE A 168 76.22 -7.56 -20.72
CA ILE A 168 77.47 -8.22 -21.13
C ILE A 168 78.52 -8.16 -20.00
N GLN A 169 78.59 -7.06 -19.27
CA GLN A 169 79.59 -6.87 -18.19
C GLN A 169 79.26 -7.65 -16.91
N ASN A 170 77.98 -7.92 -16.64
CA ASN A 170 77.57 -8.79 -15.53
C ASN A 170 77.78 -10.28 -15.86
N MET A 171 77.59 -10.71 -17.11
CA MET A 171 77.93 -12.08 -17.53
C MET A 171 79.44 -12.36 -17.47
N SER A 172 80.30 -11.38 -17.80
CA SER A 172 81.76 -11.55 -17.66
C SER A 172 82.23 -11.73 -16.22
N ASN A 173 81.51 -11.15 -15.24
CA ASN A 173 81.87 -11.23 -13.82
C ASN A 173 81.40 -12.52 -13.12
N GLN A 174 80.43 -13.26 -13.67
CA GLN A 174 80.02 -14.57 -13.13
C GLN A 174 80.89 -15.74 -13.61
N VAL A 175 81.70 -15.54 -14.67
CA VAL A 175 82.60 -16.59 -15.20
C VAL A 175 83.99 -16.58 -14.53
N HIS A 176 84.28 -15.57 -13.70
CA HIS A 176 85.57 -15.43 -12.99
C HIS A 176 85.44 -15.47 -11.45
N GLY A 177 84.43 -16.16 -10.93
CA GLY A 177 84.24 -16.44 -9.49
C GLY A 177 84.17 -17.94 -9.21
#